data_AF-A0AAW1IIX6-F1
#
_entry.id   AF-A0AAW1IIX6-F1
#
_cell.length_a   1.000
_cell.length_b   1.000
_cell.length_c   1.000
_cell.angle_alpha   90.00
_cell.angle_beta   90.00
_cell.angle_gamma   90.00
#
_symmetry.space_group_name_H-M   'P 1'
#
loop_
_entity.id
_entity.type
_entity.pdbx_description
1 polymer ?
#
loop_
_entity_poly.entity_id
_entity_poly.type
_entity_poly.pdbx_seq_one_letter_code
_entity_poly.pdbx_strand_id
1 'polypeptide(L)'
;MEFKFKGKQFCLKGIPPQKCKAVGEPSAKLMDGTTKLYLLQLVDSNVIQIDCMQSKTHESGQKQELKQLLHRFSGIFEEAQELPPSRGVFDHRISLESESKPVNIRPYRYPLKQRDIIEGLGHSKLLLQPLEK
;
A
#
# COMPACT_ATOMS: atom_id res chain seq x y z
N MET A 1 16.03 12.14 -25.62
CA MET A 1 15.52 11.00 -26.42
C MET A 1 14.14 11.36 -26.95
N GLU A 2 13.84 11.06 -28.21
CA GLU A 2 12.54 11.36 -28.82
C GLU A 2 11.84 10.09 -29.28
N PHE A 3 10.52 10.01 -29.06
CA PHE A 3 9.70 8.89 -29.52
C PHE A 3 8.27 9.35 -29.84
N LYS A 4 7.53 8.55 -30.62
CA LYS A 4 6.13 8.83 -30.97
C LYS A 4 5.20 7.89 -30.21
N PHE A 5 4.16 8.44 -29.59
CA PHE A 5 3.10 7.67 -28.92
C PHE A 5 1.73 8.29 -29.26
N LYS A 6 0.79 7.46 -29.74
CA LYS A 6 -0.54 7.88 -30.20
C LYS A 6 -0.53 9.06 -31.18
N GLY A 7 0.40 9.03 -32.15
CA GLY A 7 0.54 10.07 -33.17
C GLY A 7 1.13 11.40 -32.67
N LYS A 8 1.47 11.52 -31.38
CA LYS A 8 2.14 12.70 -30.81
C LYS A 8 3.63 12.39 -30.55
N GLN A 9 4.49 13.34 -30.86
CA GLN A 9 5.93 13.25 -30.63
C GLN A 9 6.26 13.75 -29.23
N PHE A 10 7.00 12.95 -28.48
CA PHE A 10 7.43 13.23 -27.12
C PHE A 10 8.96 13.30 -27.06
N CYS A 11 9.48 14.33 -26.41
CA CYS A 11 10.91 14.49 -26.16
C CYS A 11 11.15 14.41 -24.65
N LEU A 12 11.86 13.36 -24.22
CA LEU A 12 12.29 13.21 -22.83
C LEU A 12 13.50 14.12 -22.60
N LYS A 13 13.31 15.12 -21.73
CA LYS A 13 14.36 15.97 -21.18
C LYS A 13 14.61 15.54 -19.73
N GLY A 14 15.87 15.28 -19.39
CA GLY A 14 16.26 14.96 -18.02
C GLY A 14 16.01 16.14 -17.07
N ILE A 15 15.83 15.83 -15.79
CA ILE A 15 15.77 16.85 -14.73
C ILE A 15 17.20 17.40 -14.55
N PRO A 16 17.42 18.73 -14.56
CA PRO A 16 18.75 19.28 -14.35
C PRO A 16 19.26 18.90 -12.96
N PRO A 17 20.54 18.49 -12.82
CA PRO A 17 21.06 18.02 -11.55
C PRO A 17 21.00 19.13 -10.50
N GLN A 18 20.22 18.92 -9.44
CA GLN A 18 20.33 19.73 -8.23
C GLN A 18 21.71 19.48 -7.63
N LYS A 19 22.45 20.57 -7.35
CA LYS A 19 23.79 20.51 -6.75
C LYS A 19 23.69 19.96 -5.32
N CYS A 20 23.76 18.64 -5.15
CA CYS A 20 23.91 18.00 -3.84
C CYS A 20 25.32 18.28 -3.31
N LYS A 21 25.44 19.05 -2.23
CA LYS A 21 26.70 19.20 -1.50
C LYS A 21 26.83 18.04 -0.51
N ALA A 22 27.90 17.25 -0.63
CA ALA A 22 28.26 16.26 0.39
C ALA A 22 28.71 17.00 1.65
N VAL A 23 28.05 16.77 2.78
CA VAL A 23 28.40 17.36 4.07
C VAL A 23 29.14 16.32 4.90
N GLY A 24 30.43 16.58 5.13
CA GLY A 24 31.24 15.98 6.20
C GLY A 24 31.93 14.66 5.86
N GLU A 25 33.15 14.50 6.39
CA GLU A 25 33.82 13.20 6.46
C GLU A 25 32.99 12.27 7.37
N PRO A 26 32.72 11.02 6.97
CA PRO A 26 31.89 10.13 7.76
C PRO A 26 32.66 9.69 8.99
N SER A 27 32.36 10.30 10.14
CA SER A 27 32.92 9.87 11.43
C SER A 27 32.45 8.44 11.73
N ALA A 28 33.37 7.60 12.21
CA ALA A 28 33.15 6.18 12.53
C ALA A 28 31.98 5.91 13.52
N LYS A 29 31.41 6.94 14.15
CA LYS A 29 30.27 6.85 15.07
C LYS A 29 28.90 6.65 14.39
N LEU A 30 28.82 6.69 13.05
CA LEU A 30 27.56 6.43 12.34
C LEU A 30 27.21 4.92 12.26
N MET A 31 28.14 4.04 12.63
CA MET A 31 28.00 2.58 12.49
C MET A 31 27.33 1.92 13.71
N ASP A 32 27.19 2.62 14.84
CA ASP A 32 26.64 2.04 16.09
C ASP A 32 25.10 2.21 16.21
N GLY A 33 24.49 3.01 15.33
CA GLY A 33 23.03 3.13 15.22
C GLY A 33 22.50 2.22 14.12
N THR A 34 21.26 1.74 14.26
CA THR A 34 20.48 0.95 13.30
C THR A 34 20.18 1.73 12.00
N THR A 35 21.17 2.36 11.41
CA THR A 35 21.07 3.19 10.22
C THR A 35 21.43 2.30 9.03
N LYS A 36 20.40 1.87 8.31
CA LYS A 36 20.59 1.10 7.06
C LYS A 36 21.05 2.07 5.98
N LEU A 37 22.31 1.96 5.58
CA LEU A 37 22.84 2.69 4.42
C LEU A 37 22.46 1.91 3.16
N TYR A 38 21.95 2.64 2.16
CA TYR A 38 21.64 2.10 0.84
C TYR A 38 22.47 2.83 -0.20
N LEU A 39 23.15 2.06 -1.05
CA LEU A 39 23.88 2.58 -2.20
C LEU A 39 23.04 2.34 -3.46
N LEU A 40 22.76 3.40 -4.21
CA LEU A 40 22.10 3.29 -5.51
C LEU A 40 23.13 3.59 -6.61
N GLN A 41 23.47 2.57 -7.39
CA GLN A 41 24.41 2.68 -8.49
C GLN A 41 23.65 2.60 -9.82
N LEU A 42 23.76 3.63 -10.65
CA LEU A 42 23.28 3.59 -12.03
C LEU A 42 24.37 2.98 -12.90
N VAL A 43 24.02 1.96 -13.67
CA VAL A 43 24.96 1.36 -14.63
C VAL A 43 24.25 1.12 -15.95
N ASP A 44 24.95 1.40 -17.04
CA ASP A 44 24.48 1.12 -18.39
C ASP A 44 24.24 -0.38 -18.53
N SER A 45 23.06 -0.74 -19.03
CA SER A 45 22.52 -2.12 -19.05
C SER A 45 23.38 -3.15 -19.79
N ASN A 46 24.43 -2.71 -20.48
CA ASN A 46 25.31 -3.56 -21.27
C ASN A 46 26.56 -4.04 -20.51
N VAL A 47 26.84 -3.53 -19.30
CA VAL A 47 28.13 -3.78 -18.62
C VAL A 47 28.03 -4.63 -17.36
N ILE A 48 26.83 -4.90 -16.81
CA ILE A 48 26.75 -5.78 -15.63
C ILE A 48 25.68 -6.85 -15.79
N GLN A 49 26.14 -8.08 -16.06
CA GLN A 49 25.55 -9.23 -15.39
C GLN A 49 25.85 -9.07 -13.91
N ILE A 50 25.03 -8.29 -13.20
CA ILE A 50 25.04 -8.35 -11.74
C ILE A 50 24.50 -9.74 -11.51
N ASP A 51 25.35 -10.65 -11.06
CA ASP A 51 24.89 -11.90 -10.50
C ASP A 51 24.30 -11.58 -9.12
N CYS A 52 23.24 -10.77 -9.12
CA CYS A 52 22.45 -10.40 -7.96
C CYS A 52 21.59 -11.60 -7.58
N MET A 53 22.21 -12.72 -7.22
CA MET A 53 21.52 -13.99 -6.99
C MET A 53 20.41 -14.17 -8.01
N GLN A 54 20.78 -14.48 -9.26
CA GLN A 54 19.80 -15.05 -10.17
C GLN A 54 19.20 -16.26 -9.43
N SER A 55 18.05 -16.06 -8.78
CA SER A 55 17.13 -17.15 -8.54
C SER A 55 16.84 -17.59 -9.95
N LYS A 56 17.55 -18.65 -10.36
CA LYS A 56 17.33 -19.32 -11.62
C LYS A 56 15.84 -19.35 -11.79
N THR A 57 15.39 -18.72 -12.86
CA THR A 57 14.04 -18.77 -13.36
C THR A 57 13.70 -20.25 -13.53
N HIS A 58 13.26 -20.91 -12.46
CA HIS A 58 12.65 -22.23 -12.48
C HIS A 58 11.24 -22.02 -13.06
N GLU A 59 11.22 -21.78 -14.37
CA GLU A 59 10.16 -21.11 -15.13
C GLU A 59 8.87 -21.93 -15.35
N SER A 60 8.73 -23.12 -14.77
CA SER A 60 7.49 -23.91 -14.97
C SER A 60 6.89 -24.42 -13.67
N GLY A 61 7.65 -25.12 -12.82
CA GLY A 61 7.14 -25.77 -11.61
C GLY A 61 6.66 -24.80 -10.53
N GLN A 62 7.48 -23.80 -10.16
CA GLN A 62 7.13 -22.83 -9.12
C GLN A 62 5.96 -21.91 -9.54
N LYS A 63 5.86 -21.60 -10.84
CA LYS A 63 4.71 -20.88 -11.40
C LYS A 63 3.42 -21.73 -11.32
N GLN A 64 3.51 -23.05 -11.46
CA GLN A 64 2.33 -23.92 -11.37
C GLN A 64 1.79 -24.02 -9.94
N GLU A 65 2.64 -24.24 -8.95
CA GLU A 65 2.22 -24.29 -7.54
C GLU A 65 1.61 -22.95 -7.09
N LEU A 66 2.22 -21.82 -7.45
CA LEU A 66 1.67 -20.50 -7.15
C LEU A 66 0.31 -20.26 -7.83
N LYS A 67 0.18 -20.65 -9.10
CA LYS A 67 -1.11 -20.55 -9.82
C LYS A 67 -2.19 -21.41 -9.17
N GLN A 68 -1.83 -22.63 -8.75
CA GLN A 68 -2.75 -23.52 -8.03
C GLN A 68 -3.17 -22.92 -6.68
N LEU A 69 -2.24 -22.31 -5.95
CA LEU A 69 -2.52 -21.65 -4.68
C LEU A 69 -3.45 -20.43 -4.86
N LEU A 70 -3.14 -19.55 -5.82
CA LEU A 70 -3.97 -18.39 -6.13
C LEU A 70 -5.38 -18.80 -6.58
N HIS A 71 -5.48 -19.86 -7.40
CA HIS A 71 -6.77 -20.41 -7.80
C HIS A 71 -7.52 -21.02 -6.61
N ARG A 72 -6.82 -21.75 -5.73
CA ARG A 72 -7.43 -22.38 -4.54
C ARG A 72 -8.03 -21.35 -3.58
N PHE A 73 -7.42 -20.17 -3.49
CA PHE A 73 -7.85 -19.08 -2.62
C PHE A 73 -8.37 -17.87 -3.39
N SER A 74 -8.92 -18.06 -4.60
CA SER A 74 -9.44 -16.96 -5.42
C SER A 74 -10.49 -16.13 -4.67
N GLY A 75 -11.35 -16.79 -3.89
CA GLY A 75 -12.38 -16.15 -3.08
C GLY A 75 -11.87 -15.22 -1.96
N ILE A 76 -10.58 -15.26 -1.59
CA ILE A 76 -9.99 -14.27 -0.65
C ILE A 76 -9.83 -12.91 -1.33
N PHE A 77 -9.66 -12.89 -2.65
CA PHE A 77 -9.45 -11.68 -3.44
C PHE A 77 -10.73 -11.14 -4.08
N GLU A 78 -11.83 -11.89 -3.99
CA GLU A 78 -13.14 -11.45 -4.43
C GLU A 78 -13.72 -10.44 -3.43
N GLU A 79 -14.52 -9.51 -3.93
CA GLU A 79 -15.19 -8.53 -3.08
C GLU A 79 -16.24 -9.23 -2.21
N ALA A 80 -16.06 -9.18 -0.90
CA ALA A 80 -16.95 -9.81 0.06
C ALA A 80 -18.36 -9.21 -0.04
N GLN A 81 -19.33 -10.04 -0.39
CA GLN A 81 -20.73 -9.64 -0.56
C GLN A 81 -21.49 -9.56 0.76
N GLU A 82 -21.00 -10.28 1.78
CA GLU A 82 -21.66 -10.43 3.07
C GLU A 82 -20.72 -10.07 4.21
N LEU A 83 -21.30 -9.72 5.36
CA LEU A 83 -20.54 -9.50 6.57
C LEU A 83 -19.86 -10.81 7.00
N PRO A 84 -18.61 -10.75 7.51
CA PRO A 84 -17.98 -11.93 8.10
C PRO A 84 -18.88 -12.52 9.20
N PRO A 85 -18.97 -13.86 9.30
CA PRO A 85 -19.77 -14.49 10.35
C PRO A 85 -19.23 -14.10 11.74
N SER A 86 -20.15 -13.98 12.70
CA SER A 86 -19.79 -13.76 14.12
C SER A 86 -18.83 -14.85 14.58
N ARG A 87 -17.79 -14.44 15.30
CA ARG A 87 -16.78 -15.36 15.85
C ARG A 87 -17.19 -15.87 17.24
N GLY A 88 -18.44 -15.65 17.65
CA GLY A 88 -19.03 -16.16 18.89
C GLY A 88 -18.30 -15.67 20.13
N VAL A 89 -17.57 -16.56 20.79
CA VAL A 89 -16.83 -16.27 22.04
C VAL A 89 -15.67 -15.27 21.80
N PHE A 90 -15.19 -15.15 20.56
CA PHE A 90 -14.12 -14.20 20.20
C PHE A 90 -14.63 -12.80 19.86
N ASP A 91 -15.95 -12.56 19.89
CA ASP A 91 -16.48 -11.23 19.66
C ASP A 91 -16.14 -10.34 20.86
N HIS A 92 -15.31 -9.34 20.62
CA HIS A 92 -14.87 -8.42 21.66
C HIS A 92 -16.07 -7.64 22.23
N ARG A 93 -16.22 -7.68 23.55
CA ARG A 93 -17.25 -6.92 24.27
C ARG A 93 -16.63 -5.73 24.98
N ILE A 94 -17.23 -4.55 24.81
CA ILE A 94 -16.88 -3.36 25.59
C ILE A 94 -17.62 -3.48 26.92
N SER A 95 -16.89 -3.81 27.99
CA SER A 95 -17.46 -3.92 29.33
C SER A 95 -17.66 -2.51 29.91
N LEU A 96 -18.89 -2.21 30.33
CA LEU A 96 -19.23 -0.93 30.95
C LEU A 96 -19.13 -1.04 32.47
N GLU A 97 -18.76 0.06 33.13
CA GLU A 97 -18.87 0.18 34.57
C GLU A 97 -20.35 0.23 34.99
N SER A 98 -20.67 -0.32 36.17
CA SER A 98 -22.05 -0.54 36.64
C SER A 98 -22.92 0.71 36.72
N GLU A 99 -22.32 1.90 36.82
CA GLU A 99 -23.04 3.19 36.91
C GLU A 99 -22.82 4.09 35.68
N SER A 100 -22.25 3.56 34.60
CA SER A 100 -21.99 4.35 33.40
C SER A 100 -23.29 4.84 32.75
N LYS A 101 -23.37 6.15 32.51
CA LYS A 101 -24.50 6.78 31.81
C LYS A 101 -24.17 6.92 30.33
N PRO A 102 -25.15 6.73 29.43
CA PRO A 102 -24.93 6.95 28.00
C PRO A 102 -24.57 8.41 27.74
N VAL A 103 -23.47 8.62 27.02
CA VAL A 103 -22.99 9.95 26.65
C VAL A 103 -23.66 10.37 25.34
N ASN A 104 -24.49 11.40 25.39
CA ASN A 104 -25.10 12.01 24.21
C ASN A 104 -24.46 13.39 23.96
N ILE A 105 -23.54 13.46 23.00
CA ILE A 105 -22.88 14.70 22.60
C ILE A 105 -23.49 15.18 21.28
N ARG A 106 -23.75 16.48 21.17
CA ARG A 106 -24.24 17.07 19.91
C ARG A 106 -23.19 16.89 18.80
N PRO A 107 -23.60 16.48 17.58
CA PRO A 107 -22.69 16.39 16.46
C PRO A 107 -21.94 17.71 16.22
N TYR A 108 -20.64 17.62 15.93
CA TYR A 108 -19.83 18.77 15.59
C TYR A 108 -20.25 19.36 14.24
N ARG A 109 -20.18 20.69 14.11
CA ARG A 109 -20.40 21.38 12.84
C ARG A 109 -19.12 21.33 12.00
N TYR A 110 -19.17 20.60 10.89
CA TYR A 110 -18.09 20.55 9.92
C TYR A 110 -18.26 21.62 8.83
N PRO A 111 -17.18 22.27 8.36
CA PRO A 111 -17.16 23.02 7.12
C PRO A 111 -17.66 22.17 5.94
N LEU A 112 -18.37 22.79 4.99
CA LEU A 112 -19.03 22.11 3.86
C LEU A 112 -18.11 21.12 3.13
N LYS A 113 -16.87 21.52 2.81
CA LYS A 113 -15.90 20.66 2.13
C LYS A 113 -15.58 19.36 2.90
N GLN A 114 -15.52 19.42 4.23
CA GLN A 114 -15.25 18.25 5.05
C GLN A 114 -16.49 17.37 5.17
N ARG A 115 -17.66 17.99 5.30
CA ARG A 115 -18.95 17.28 5.29
C ARG A 115 -19.11 16.47 4.01
N ASP A 116 -18.88 17.07 2.84
CA ASP A 116 -19.06 16.39 1.55
C ASP A 116 -18.10 15.18 1.39
N ILE A 117 -16.86 15.31 1.89
CA ILE A 117 -15.90 14.18 1.92
C ILE A 117 -16.37 13.08 2.87
N ILE A 118 -16.80 13.43 4.08
CA ILE A 118 -17.25 12.47 5.10
C ILE A 118 -18.53 11.76 4.63
N GLU A 119 -19.46 12.49 4.02
CA GLU A 119 -20.69 11.93 3.43
C GLU A 119 -20.35 11.00 2.26
N GLY A 120 -19.41 11.37 1.39
CA GLY A 120 -18.94 10.51 0.31
C GLY A 120 -18.32 9.20 0.81
N LEU A 121 -17.50 9.27 1.86
CA LEU A 121 -16.90 8.10 2.51
C LEU A 121 -17.92 7.24 3.26
N GLY A 122 -18.95 7.87 3.85
CA GLY A 122 -20.03 7.18 4.53
C GLY A 122 -20.86 6.33 3.56
N HIS A 123 -21.26 6.92 2.42
CA HIS A 123 -22.04 6.21 1.41
C HIS A 123 -21.30 4.99 0.83
N SER A 124 -20.01 5.11 0.51
CA SER A 124 -19.25 3.97 -0.01
C SER A 124 -19.18 2.80 0.98
N LYS A 125 -19.15 3.09 2.29
CA LYS A 125 -19.09 2.07 3.35
C LYS A 125 -20.45 1.43 3.66
N LEU A 126 -21.56 2.15 3.44
CA LEU A 126 -22.92 1.66 3.69
C LEU A 126 -23.49 0.82 2.55
N LEU A 127 -22.97 0.96 1.33
CA LEU A 127 -23.41 0.15 0.16
C LEU A 127 -23.01 -1.34 0.25
N LEU A 128 -22.29 -1.75 1.30
CA LEU A 128 -21.92 -3.16 1.58
C LEU A 128 -22.90 -3.87 2.53
N GLN A 129 -24.10 -3.33 2.74
CA GLN A 129 -25.16 -4.02 3.48
C GLN A 129 -26.27 -4.44 2.52
N PRO A 130 -26.60 -5.75 2.41
CA PRO A 130 -27.79 -6.17 1.70
C PRO A 130 -29.01 -5.54 2.38
N LEU A 131 -29.79 -4.79 1.61
CA LEU A 131 -31.13 -4.38 2.00
C LEU A 131 -32.01 -5.64 2.01
N GLU A 132 -31.99 -6.39 3.11
CA GLU A 132 -33.05 -7.35 3.39
C GLU A 132 -34.32 -6.56 3.75
N LYS A 133 -35.37 -6.78 2.95
CA LYS A 133 -36.75 -6.35 3.18
C LYS A 133 -37.50 -7.39 3.99
#